data_AF-A0A419STM5-F1
#
_entry.id   AF-A0A419STM5-F1
#
_cell.length_a   1.000
_cell.length_b   1.000
_cell.length_c   1.000
_cell.angle_alpha   90.00
_cell.angle_beta   90.00
_cell.angle_gamma   90.00
#
_symmetry.space_group_name_H-M   'P 1'
#
loop_
_entity.id
_entity.type
_entity.pdbx_description
1 polymer ?
#
loop_
_entity_poly.entity_id
_entity_poly.type
_entity_poly.pdbx_seq_one_letter_code
_entity_poly.pdbx_strand_id
1 'polypeptide(L)'
;MPPFSPNNNSTGGPMPMGPPPSTPPQRPAQMRSGTKMVDAGSIRYCIGRFTYVWMRNGQEFWFFPIQIWRNSVSGFRWDRRFGWSYTGISLNRIDMFTCSR
;
A
#
# COMPACT_ATOMS: atom_id res chain seq x y z
N MET A 1 24.92 38.06 -8.65
CA MET A 1 23.73 37.22 -8.86
C MET A 1 24.14 35.77 -8.63
N PRO A 2 23.66 35.08 -7.58
CA PRO A 2 23.93 33.66 -7.42
C PRO A 2 22.98 32.81 -8.30
N PRO A 3 23.44 31.66 -8.82
CA PRO A 3 22.74 30.89 -9.84
C PRO A 3 21.61 30.02 -9.24
N PHE A 4 20.52 29.90 -10.00
CA PHE A 4 19.38 29.04 -9.71
C PHE A 4 19.78 27.56 -9.84
N SER A 5 19.68 26.79 -8.75
CA SER A 5 19.70 25.33 -8.81
C SER A 5 18.37 24.82 -9.38
N PRO A 6 18.35 23.85 -10.31
CA PRO A 6 17.12 23.23 -10.78
C PRO A 6 16.62 22.28 -9.67
N ASN A 7 15.87 22.82 -8.74
CA ASN A 7 15.13 22.03 -7.77
C ASN A 7 13.97 21.39 -8.54
N ASN A 8 14.20 20.19 -9.09
CA ASN A 8 13.15 19.34 -9.65
C ASN A 8 12.29 18.81 -8.49
N ASN A 9 11.54 19.73 -7.87
CA ASN A 9 10.46 19.40 -6.96
C ASN A 9 9.27 19.01 -7.83
N SER A 10 9.28 17.75 -8.28
CA SER A 10 8.12 17.13 -8.92
C SER A 10 6.97 17.17 -7.93
N THR A 11 6.13 18.18 -8.11
CA THR A 11 4.90 18.44 -7.37
C THR A 11 3.86 17.46 -7.87
N GLY A 12 3.89 16.23 -7.33
CA GLY A 12 2.88 15.21 -7.58
C GLY A 12 2.52 14.60 -6.24
N GLY A 13 1.23 14.38 -5.98
CA GLY A 13 0.79 13.68 -4.77
C GLY A 13 1.48 12.32 -4.61
N PRO A 14 1.25 11.61 -3.49
CA PRO A 14 1.94 10.35 -3.17
C PRO A 14 1.59 9.26 -4.19
N MET A 15 2.28 9.29 -5.33
CA MET A 15 2.19 8.32 -6.39
C MET A 15 3.44 7.46 -6.29
N PRO A 16 3.31 6.13 -6.23
CA PRO A 16 4.45 5.25 -6.06
C PRO A 16 5.44 5.45 -7.22
N MET A 17 6.64 5.98 -6.90
CA MET A 17 7.71 6.19 -7.86
C MET A 17 8.36 4.83 -8.17
N GLY A 18 7.93 4.18 -9.26
CA GLY A 18 8.55 2.96 -9.78
C GLY A 18 7.89 1.64 -9.33
N PRO A 19 8.40 0.49 -9.82
CA PRO A 19 7.91 -0.82 -9.43
C PRO A 19 8.17 -1.07 -7.93
N PRO A 20 7.25 -1.75 -7.23
CA PRO A 20 7.47 -2.14 -5.85
C PRO A 20 8.58 -3.20 -5.75
N PRO A 21 9.09 -3.49 -4.54
CA PRO A 21 10.08 -4.55 -4.34
C PRO A 21 9.62 -5.87 -4.95
N SER A 22 10.46 -6.49 -5.78
CA SER A 22 10.12 -7.75 -6.45
C SER A 22 9.84 -8.89 -5.47
N THR A 23 10.43 -8.81 -4.27
CA THR A 23 10.30 -9.80 -3.22
C THR A 23 9.15 -9.42 -2.28
N PRO A 24 8.04 -10.18 -2.28
CA PRO A 24 7.00 -9.94 -1.30
C PRO A 24 7.56 -10.22 0.11
N PRO A 25 7.24 -9.38 1.10
CA PRO A 25 7.60 -9.64 2.49
C PRO A 25 6.99 -10.96 2.96
N GLN A 26 7.64 -11.67 3.87
CA GLN A 26 7.05 -12.88 4.45
C GLN A 26 5.78 -12.51 5.21
N ARG A 27 4.71 -13.31 5.02
CA ARG A 27 3.48 -13.16 5.81
C ARG A 27 3.84 -13.20 7.30
N PRO A 28 3.56 -12.14 8.07
CA PRO A 28 3.89 -12.13 9.48
C PRO A 28 3.14 -13.26 10.19
N ALA A 29 3.87 -14.30 10.61
CA ALA A 29 3.31 -15.45 11.32
C ALA A 29 2.68 -15.07 12.68
N GLN A 30 2.98 -13.86 13.18
CA GLN A 30 2.63 -13.37 14.49
C GLN A 30 1.19 -12.84 14.62
N MET A 31 0.45 -12.69 13.52
CA MET A 31 -1.01 -12.44 13.55
C MET A 31 -1.85 -13.74 13.63
N ARG A 32 -1.25 -14.89 13.97
CA ARG A 32 -1.98 -16.15 14.19
C ARG A 32 -2.73 -16.24 15.52
N SER A 33 -2.67 -15.22 16.38
CA SER A 33 -3.40 -15.17 17.65
C SER A 33 -4.50 -14.12 17.60
N GLY A 34 -5.70 -14.57 17.23
CA GLY A 34 -6.91 -13.75 17.18
C GLY A 34 -7.10 -13.08 15.83
N THR A 35 -8.18 -13.43 15.17
CA THR A 35 -8.76 -12.81 13.97
C THR A 35 -8.99 -11.32 14.22
N LYS A 36 -7.93 -10.50 14.19
CA LYS A 36 -8.09 -9.05 14.22
C LYS A 36 -8.51 -8.65 12.82
N MET A 37 -9.78 -8.29 12.69
CA MET A 37 -10.27 -7.59 11.50
C MET A 37 -9.30 -6.45 11.21
N VAL A 38 -8.84 -6.34 9.95
CA VAL A 38 -8.01 -5.22 9.56
C VAL A 38 -8.83 -3.95 9.70
N ASP A 39 -8.49 -3.11 10.67
CA ASP A 39 -9.17 -1.86 10.91
C ASP A 39 -8.52 -0.70 10.13
N ALA A 40 -9.31 0.34 9.87
CA ALA A 40 -8.81 1.60 9.31
C ALA A 40 -7.72 2.23 10.19
N GLY A 41 -7.72 1.90 11.50
CA GLY A 41 -6.71 2.22 12.51
C GLY A 41 -5.32 1.65 12.24
N SER A 42 -5.26 0.47 11.62
CA SER A 42 -4.03 -0.31 11.49
C SER A 42 -3.29 0.05 10.21
N ILE A 43 -4.03 0.31 9.12
CA ILE A 43 -3.46 0.57 7.79
C ILE A 43 -3.13 2.05 7.56
N ARG A 44 -3.64 2.97 8.41
CA ARG A 44 -3.35 4.42 8.35
C ARG A 44 -1.88 4.76 8.51
N TYR A 45 -1.12 3.95 9.23
CA TYR A 45 0.34 4.10 9.32
C TYR A 45 1.06 3.73 8.03
N CYS A 46 0.39 3.05 7.10
CA CYS A 46 0.95 2.63 5.82
C CYS A 46 0.61 3.58 4.67
N ILE A 47 -0.17 4.66 4.90
CA ILE A 47 -0.47 5.66 3.86
C ILE A 47 0.83 6.24 3.30
N GLY A 48 0.94 6.33 1.97
CA GLY A 48 2.14 6.84 1.30
C GLY A 48 3.33 5.87 1.31
N ARG A 49 3.10 4.58 1.59
CA ARG A 49 4.14 3.54 1.65
C ARG A 49 3.76 2.32 0.83
N PHE A 50 4.76 1.59 0.34
CA PHE A 50 4.53 0.29 -0.30
C PHE A 50 3.98 -0.69 0.74
N THR A 51 2.75 -1.14 0.53
CA THR A 51 2.04 -2.06 1.41
C THR A 51 1.80 -3.36 0.64
N TYR A 52 2.24 -4.48 1.18
CA TYR A 52 1.86 -5.77 0.66
C TYR A 52 0.59 -6.24 1.34
N VAL A 53 -0.41 -6.67 0.56
CA VAL A 53 -1.71 -7.09 1.07
C VAL A 53 -1.99 -8.52 0.63
N TRP A 54 -2.41 -9.32 1.59
CA TRP A 54 -2.96 -10.66 1.39
C TRP A 54 -4.46 -10.59 1.61
N MET A 55 -5.20 -10.95 0.59
CA MET A 55 -6.65 -11.03 0.62
C MET A 55 -7.10 -12.40 1.10
N ARG A 56 -8.29 -12.45 1.72
CA ARG A 56 -8.90 -13.68 2.21
C ARG A 56 -9.22 -14.71 1.12
N ASN A 57 -9.31 -14.27 -0.13
CA ASN A 57 -9.49 -15.15 -1.30
C ASN A 57 -8.17 -15.73 -1.84
N GLY A 58 -7.04 -15.51 -1.15
CA GLY A 58 -5.72 -15.98 -1.57
C GLY A 58 -5.00 -15.08 -2.55
N GLN A 59 -5.59 -13.94 -2.94
CA GLN A 59 -4.89 -12.96 -3.78
C GLN A 59 -3.87 -12.17 -2.96
N GLU A 60 -2.69 -11.97 -3.53
CA GLU A 60 -1.65 -11.15 -2.91
C GLU A 60 -1.02 -10.19 -3.91
N PHE A 61 -0.86 -8.94 -3.49
CA PHE A 61 -0.38 -7.87 -4.37
C PHE A 61 0.21 -6.72 -3.57
N TRP A 62 1.02 -5.92 -4.26
CA TRP A 62 1.43 -4.63 -3.75
C TRP A 62 0.32 -3.61 -3.90
N PHE A 63 0.12 -2.83 -2.85
CA PHE A 63 -0.87 -1.79 -2.76
C PHE A 63 -0.24 -0.56 -2.13
N PHE A 64 -0.60 0.60 -2.64
CA PHE A 64 -0.09 1.87 -2.21
C PHE A 64 -1.28 2.71 -1.73
N PRO A 65 -1.63 2.64 -0.44
CA PRO A 65 -2.76 3.36 0.10
C PRO A 65 -2.49 4.87 0.08
N ILE A 66 -3.44 5.62 -0.47
CA ILE A 66 -3.40 7.09 -0.47
C ILE A 66 -4.43 7.69 0.48
N GLN A 67 -5.56 7.00 0.67
CA GLN A 67 -6.66 7.49 1.48
C GLN A 67 -7.43 6.32 2.11
N ILE A 68 -7.84 6.50 3.35
CA ILE A 68 -8.59 5.49 4.11
C ILE A 68 -9.95 6.04 4.50
N TRP A 69 -10.96 5.21 4.36
CA TRP A 69 -12.33 5.42 4.83
C TRP A 69 -12.63 4.51 6.02
N ARG A 70 -13.84 4.58 6.59
CA ARG A 70 -14.23 3.80 7.79
C ARG A 70 -13.95 2.29 7.65
N ASN A 71 -14.16 1.71 6.46
CA ASN A 71 -14.01 0.26 6.24
C ASN A 71 -13.39 -0.11 4.89
N SER A 72 -12.83 0.87 4.18
CA SER A 72 -12.21 0.69 2.87
C SER A 72 -10.97 1.56 2.75
N VAL A 73 -10.07 1.16 1.86
CA VAL A 73 -8.87 1.91 1.55
C VAL A 73 -8.76 2.09 0.05
N SER A 74 -8.51 3.33 -0.35
CA SER A 74 -8.30 3.74 -1.73
C SER A 74 -6.81 3.95 -1.97
N GLY A 75 -6.34 3.51 -3.13
CA GLY A 75 -4.92 3.53 -3.43
C GLY A 75 -4.60 3.00 -4.81
N PHE A 76 -3.32 2.75 -5.05
CA PHE A 76 -2.85 2.13 -6.27
C PHE A 76 -2.49 0.68 -6.01
N ARG A 77 -3.08 -0.24 -6.77
CA ARG A 77 -2.66 -1.65 -6.80
C ARG A 77 -1.62 -1.83 -7.88
N TRP A 78 -0.57 -2.59 -7.58
CA TRP A 78 0.40 -3.02 -8.56
C TRP A 78 -0.04 -4.30 -9.24
N ASP A 79 -0.08 -4.28 -10.56
CA ASP A 79 -0.18 -5.45 -11.41
C ASP A 79 1.10 -5.59 -12.21
N ARG A 80 1.75 -6.75 -12.15
CA ARG A 80 3.00 -7.00 -12.91
C ARG A 80 2.86 -6.75 -14.41
N ARG A 81 1.63 -6.85 -14.95
CA ARG A 81 1.34 -6.71 -16.37
C ARG A 81 0.94 -5.29 -16.79
N PHE A 82 0.35 -4.52 -15.89
CA PHE A 82 -0.24 -3.20 -16.21
C PHE A 82 0.35 -2.04 -15.37
N GLY A 83 1.23 -2.35 -14.41
CA GLY A 83 1.78 -1.37 -13.48
C GLY A 83 0.78 -0.97 -12.38
N TRP A 84 0.86 0.28 -11.94
CA TRP A 84 -0.02 0.82 -10.89
C TRP A 84 -1.40 1.18 -11.45
N SER A 85 -2.45 0.58 -10.90
CA SER A 85 -3.84 0.86 -11.22
C SER A 85 -4.57 1.37 -9.98
N TYR A 86 -5.30 2.47 -10.11
CA TYR A 86 -6.09 3.01 -9.00
C TYR A 86 -7.25 2.06 -8.66
N THR A 87 -7.37 1.68 -7.39
CA THR A 87 -8.41 0.77 -6.93
C THR A 87 -8.77 1.00 -5.46
N GLY A 88 -9.96 0.54 -5.08
CA GLY A 88 -10.44 0.54 -3.71
C GLY A 88 -10.61 -0.88 -3.21
N ILE A 89 -10.04 -1.18 -2.05
CA ILE A 89 -10.20 -2.48 -1.38
C ILE A 89 -10.91 -2.32 -0.04
N SER A 90 -11.82 -3.25 0.25
CA SER A 90 -12.54 -3.31 1.52
C SER A 90 -11.62 -3.95 2.56
N LEU A 91 -11.47 -3.32 3.73
CA LEU A 91 -10.59 -3.83 4.79
C LEU A 91 -11.05 -5.21 5.29
N ASN A 92 -12.35 -5.49 5.26
CA ASN A 92 -12.92 -6.79 5.62
C ASN A 92 -12.50 -7.95 4.68
N ARG A 93 -12.00 -7.63 3.48
CA ARG A 93 -11.47 -8.62 2.53
C ARG A 93 -9.97 -8.86 2.69
N ILE A 94 -9.30 -7.99 3.43
CA ILE A 94 -7.88 -8.12 3.73
C ILE A 94 -7.73 -9.12 4.88
N ASP A 95 -6.95 -10.17 4.63
CA ASP A 95 -6.56 -11.15 5.64
C ASP A 95 -5.37 -10.61 6.45
N MET A 96 -4.32 -10.21 5.73
CA MET A 96 -3.12 -9.62 6.30
C MET A 96 -2.60 -8.49 5.43
N PHE A 97 -1.84 -7.59 6.03
CA PHE A 97 -1.08 -6.59 5.31
C PHE A 97 0.25 -6.34 6.02
N THR A 98 1.22 -5.82 5.29
CA THR A 98 2.48 -5.33 5.87
C THR A 98 2.97 -4.16 5.05
N CYS A 99 3.47 -3.12 5.69
CA CYS A 99 4.03 -1.97 4.99
C CYS A 99 5.54 -1.87 5.19
N SER A 100 6.19 -1.38 4.13
CA SER A 100 7.60 -1.00 4.16
C SER A 100 7.84 0.06 5.24
N ARG A 101 9.00 -0.06 5.90
CA ARG A 101 9.35 0.76 7.05
C ARG A 101 9.79 2.17 6.68
#